data_AF-A0A0B6Z044-F1
#
_entry.id   AF-A0A0B6Z044-F1
#
_cell.length_a   1.000
_cell.length_b   1.000
_cell.length_c   1.000
_cell.angle_alpha   90.00
_cell.angle_beta   90.00
_cell.angle_gamma   90.00
#
_symmetry.space_group_name_H-M   'P 1'
#
loop_
_entity.id
_entity.type
_entity.pdbx_description
1 polymer ?
#
loop_
_entity_poly.entity_id
_entity_poly.type
_entity_poly.pdbx_seq_one_letter_code
_entity_poly.pdbx_strand_id
1 'polypeptide(L)'
;SEYCHPKTNPDMAIRDALRMSMSIPGLFMARVYDNYGQKDTYVDGGVLCNYPVHCFDGWFLSMKKEHAFLLKLQHLNDLPQKWSLKSTFGDRNEKTLGFLLYDNTEMEIMRYSLERRVNAVMPDRPTRETKLFKVKQNGKNYKTSLKENILDVLRQQKDLLRLFTSTIYKMRLSFQKMS
;
A
#
# COMPACT_ATOMS: atom_id res chain seq x y z
N SER A 1 -8.53 12.12 -19.66
CA SER A 1 -9.21 11.03 -18.92
C SER A 1 -10.38 11.62 -18.18
N GLU A 2 -11.53 10.96 -18.21
CA GLU A 2 -12.71 11.36 -17.42
C GLU A 2 -12.68 10.69 -16.05
N TYR A 3 -13.08 11.42 -15.00
CA TYR A 3 -13.17 10.91 -13.64
C TYR A 3 -14.64 10.74 -13.26
N CYS A 4 -15.10 9.50 -13.17
CA CYS A 4 -16.45 9.19 -12.71
C CYS A 4 -16.52 9.36 -11.19
N HIS A 5 -16.98 10.53 -10.73
CA HIS A 5 -17.04 10.88 -9.32
C HIS A 5 -18.43 11.44 -8.96
N PRO A 6 -18.96 11.23 -7.74
CA PRO A 6 -20.29 11.74 -7.35
C PRO A 6 -20.49 13.25 -7.53
N LYS A 7 -19.40 14.01 -7.57
CA LYS A 7 -19.41 15.47 -7.81
C LYS A 7 -19.61 15.85 -9.28
N THR A 8 -19.18 15.00 -10.22
CA THR A 8 -19.20 15.27 -11.67
C THR A 8 -20.28 14.48 -12.38
N ASN A 9 -20.51 13.23 -11.96
CA ASN A 9 -21.46 12.30 -12.56
C ASN A 9 -22.31 11.63 -11.46
N PRO A 10 -23.15 12.40 -10.73
CA PRO A 10 -23.92 11.87 -9.58
C PRO A 10 -24.91 10.77 -9.96
N ASP A 11 -25.49 10.85 -11.16
CA ASP A 11 -26.54 9.93 -11.61
C ASP A 11 -25.99 8.69 -12.32
N MET A 12 -24.68 8.64 -12.56
CA MET A 12 -24.05 7.50 -13.21
C MET A 12 -24.05 6.29 -12.29
N ALA A 13 -24.57 5.16 -12.80
CA ALA A 13 -24.52 3.92 -12.05
C ALA A 13 -23.08 3.46 -11.86
N ILE A 14 -22.73 3.06 -10.63
CA ILE A 14 -21.38 2.57 -10.27
C ILE A 14 -20.96 1.41 -11.19
N ARG A 15 -21.89 0.55 -11.58
CA ARG A 15 -21.61 -0.57 -12.51
C ARG A 15 -21.12 -0.09 -13.87
N ASP A 16 -21.64 1.01 -14.38
CA ASP A 16 -21.26 1.54 -15.68
C ASP A 16 -19.88 2.19 -15.58
N ALA A 17 -19.64 2.99 -14.53
CA ALA A 17 -18.31 3.54 -14.23
C ALA A 17 -17.23 2.45 -14.15
N LEU A 18 -17.51 1.37 -13.40
CA LEU A 18 -16.63 0.21 -13.30
C LEU A 18 -16.42 -0.47 -14.66
N ARG A 19 -17.50 -0.73 -15.40
CA ARG A 19 -17.42 -1.42 -16.70
C ARG A 19 -16.58 -0.64 -17.70
N MET A 20 -16.73 0.69 -17.73
CA MET A 20 -15.92 1.59 -18.55
C MET A 20 -14.45 1.55 -18.14
N SER A 21 -14.16 1.61 -16.83
CA SER A 21 -12.80 1.62 -16.31
C SER A 21 -12.00 0.34 -16.57
N MET A 22 -12.66 -0.80 -16.79
CA MET A 22 -12.04 -2.13 -17.01
C MET A 22 -12.18 -2.66 -18.45
N SER A 23 -12.53 -1.80 -19.42
CA SER A 23 -12.66 -2.18 -20.83
C SER A 23 -11.29 -2.27 -21.53
N ILE A 24 -10.44 -3.20 -21.06
CA ILE A 24 -9.06 -3.37 -21.53
C ILE A 24 -9.06 -3.68 -23.04
N PRO A 25 -8.45 -2.82 -23.88
CA PRO A 25 -8.38 -3.08 -25.31
C PRO A 25 -7.77 -4.44 -25.64
N GLY A 26 -8.38 -5.17 -26.57
CA GLY A 26 -7.95 -6.51 -26.97
C GLY A 26 -8.53 -7.65 -26.11
N LEU A 27 -8.90 -7.38 -24.86
CA LEU A 27 -9.57 -8.36 -23.98
C LEU A 27 -11.07 -8.11 -23.90
N PHE A 28 -11.48 -6.85 -23.83
CA PHE A 28 -12.87 -6.44 -23.70
C PHE A 28 -13.25 -5.40 -24.75
N MET A 29 -14.54 -5.38 -25.09
CA MET A 29 -15.09 -4.34 -25.97
C MET A 29 -15.17 -3.00 -25.23
N ALA A 30 -14.87 -1.92 -25.97
CA ALA A 30 -15.11 -0.56 -25.51
C ALA A 30 -16.59 -0.36 -25.14
N ARG A 31 -16.85 0.47 -24.13
CA ARG A 31 -18.20 0.71 -23.63
C ARG A 31 -18.70 2.06 -24.13
N VAL A 32 -19.78 2.05 -24.90
CA VAL A 32 -20.51 3.27 -25.25
C VAL A 32 -21.46 3.62 -24.11
N TYR A 33 -21.40 4.85 -23.63
CA TYR A 33 -22.27 5.38 -22.58
C TYR A 33 -22.93 6.67 -23.05
N ASP A 34 -24.22 6.81 -22.77
CA ASP A 34 -25.02 7.98 -23.11
C ASP A 34 -25.19 8.85 -21.87
N ASN A 35 -24.57 10.02 -21.90
CA ASN A 35 -24.68 11.03 -20.86
C ASN A 35 -25.54 12.19 -21.37
N TYR A 36 -26.84 12.13 -21.09
CA TYR A 36 -27.80 13.19 -21.47
C TYR A 36 -27.81 13.53 -22.98
N GLY A 37 -27.72 12.51 -23.84
CA GLY A 37 -27.72 12.63 -25.30
C GLY A 37 -26.32 12.72 -25.92
N GLN A 38 -25.27 12.84 -25.11
CA GLN A 38 -23.88 12.75 -25.56
C GLN A 38 -23.41 11.29 -25.44
N LYS A 39 -23.14 10.66 -26.58
CA LYS A 39 -22.66 9.27 -26.62
C LYS A 39 -21.15 9.25 -26.76
N ASP A 40 -20.49 8.90 -25.67
CA ASP A 40 -19.04 8.77 -25.60
C ASP A 40 -18.62 7.30 -25.56
N THR A 41 -17.47 7.00 -26.16
CA THR A 41 -16.90 5.64 -26.17
C THR A 41 -15.74 5.58 -25.18
N TYR A 42 -15.89 4.72 -24.17
CA TYR A 42 -14.93 4.54 -23.09
C TYR A 42 -14.11 3.27 -23.27
N VAL A 43 -12.83 3.38 -22.96
CA VAL A 43 -11.86 2.29 -22.88
C VAL A 43 -11.24 2.27 -21.48
N ASP A 44 -10.50 1.22 -21.17
CA ASP A 44 -9.81 1.07 -19.89
C ASP A 44 -9.02 2.30 -19.48
N GLY A 45 -9.17 2.70 -18.22
CA GLY A 45 -8.51 3.89 -17.68
C GLY A 45 -6.99 3.78 -17.70
N GLY A 46 -6.47 2.56 -17.62
CA GLY A 46 -5.05 2.23 -17.67
C GLY A 46 -4.37 2.54 -18.99
N VAL A 47 -5.12 2.65 -20.09
CA VAL A 47 -4.61 3.11 -21.39
C VAL A 47 -4.04 4.53 -21.28
N LEU A 48 -4.64 5.38 -20.43
CA LEU A 48 -4.18 6.74 -20.20
C LEU A 48 -3.37 6.88 -18.91
N CYS A 49 -3.81 6.23 -17.82
CA CYS A 49 -3.19 6.35 -16.52
C CYS A 49 -3.52 5.16 -15.61
N ASN A 50 -2.56 4.25 -15.44
CA ASN A 50 -2.69 3.08 -14.53
C ASN A 50 -2.73 3.46 -13.04
N TYR A 51 -2.17 4.61 -12.66
CA TYR A 51 -2.05 5.03 -11.27
C TYR A 51 -2.53 6.48 -11.12
N PRO A 52 -3.85 6.73 -11.13
CA PRO A 52 -4.42 8.07 -11.07
C PRO A 52 -4.38 8.67 -9.66
N VAL A 53 -3.28 8.50 -8.92
CA VAL A 53 -3.18 8.88 -7.50
C VAL A 53 -3.31 10.40 -7.31
N HIS A 54 -2.89 11.18 -8.31
CA HIS A 54 -3.06 12.63 -8.33
C HIS A 54 -4.52 13.07 -8.29
N CYS A 55 -5.49 12.21 -8.65
CA CYS A 55 -6.90 12.59 -8.63
C CYS A 55 -7.44 12.82 -7.20
N PHE A 56 -6.74 12.29 -6.20
CA PHE A 56 -7.05 12.49 -4.79
C PHE A 56 -6.42 13.76 -4.21
N ASP A 57 -5.56 14.43 -4.97
CA ASP A 57 -4.95 15.68 -4.58
C ASP A 57 -5.80 16.88 -5.04
N GLY A 58 -5.60 18.03 -4.41
CA GLY A 58 -6.30 19.27 -4.77
C GLY A 58 -7.77 19.34 -4.36
N TRP A 59 -8.52 20.21 -5.05
CA TRP A 59 -9.89 20.57 -4.67
C TRP A 59 -10.95 19.97 -5.60
N PHE A 60 -10.58 19.57 -6.81
CA PHE A 60 -11.53 19.26 -7.88
C PHE A 60 -12.49 18.12 -7.51
N LEU A 61 -11.98 16.97 -7.05
CA LEU A 61 -12.80 15.85 -6.59
C LEU A 61 -13.11 15.87 -5.09
N SER A 62 -12.63 16.89 -4.37
CA SER A 62 -12.86 17.01 -2.94
C SER A 62 -14.33 17.34 -2.63
N MET A 63 -14.91 16.64 -1.65
CA MET A 63 -16.29 16.81 -1.16
C MET A 63 -16.41 17.80 0.01
N LYS A 64 -15.34 18.51 0.37
CA LYS A 64 -15.41 19.57 1.39
C LYS A 64 -16.28 20.72 0.89
N LYS A 65 -17.05 21.34 1.79
CA LYS A 65 -17.94 22.47 1.46
C LYS A 65 -17.20 23.64 0.78
N GLU A 66 -15.99 23.96 1.25
CA GLU A 66 -15.09 25.00 0.70
C GLU A 66 -14.62 24.72 -0.75
N HIS A 67 -14.76 23.48 -1.21
CA HIS A 67 -14.42 23.04 -2.56
C HIS A 67 -15.64 22.88 -3.47
N ALA A 68 -16.81 23.39 -3.05
CA ALA A 68 -17.99 23.45 -3.89
C ALA A 68 -17.69 24.21 -5.18
N PHE A 69 -18.19 23.67 -6.29
CA PHE A 69 -17.93 24.18 -7.64
C PHE A 69 -18.22 25.68 -7.76
N LEU A 70 -19.37 26.12 -7.26
CA LEU A 70 -19.81 27.52 -7.33
C LEU A 70 -18.89 28.47 -6.54
N LEU A 71 -18.27 28.02 -5.45
CA LEU A 71 -17.30 28.84 -4.69
C LEU A 71 -15.97 28.99 -5.43
N LYS A 72 -15.66 28.07 -6.34
CA LYS A 72 -14.44 28.07 -7.16
C LYS A 72 -14.65 28.72 -8.54
N LEU A 73 -15.91 28.94 -8.93
CA LEU A 73 -16.31 29.70 -10.11
C LEU A 73 -16.05 31.20 -9.87
N GLN A 74 -14.80 31.62 -10.04
CA GLN A 74 -14.42 33.03 -10.07
C GLN A 74 -14.45 33.56 -11.51
N HIS A 75 -14.09 34.84 -11.71
CA HIS A 75 -14.16 35.56 -12.99
C HIS A 75 -13.83 34.69 -14.22
N LEU A 76 -14.74 34.69 -15.20
CA LEU A 76 -14.69 33.86 -16.41
C LEU A 76 -13.33 33.97 -17.16
N ASN A 77 -12.68 35.12 -17.08
CA ASN A 77 -11.40 35.40 -17.71
C ASN A 77 -10.25 34.51 -17.20
N ASP A 78 -10.34 33.99 -15.96
CA ASP A 78 -9.29 33.17 -15.34
C ASP A 78 -9.54 31.66 -15.50
N LEU A 79 -10.67 31.26 -16.11
CA LEU A 79 -11.07 29.85 -16.19
C LEU A 79 -10.01 28.93 -16.79
N PRO A 80 -9.35 29.26 -17.92
CA PRO A 80 -8.38 28.35 -18.53
C PRO A 80 -7.20 28.02 -17.60
N GLN A 81 -6.74 29.03 -16.85
CA GLN A 81 -5.61 28.88 -15.92
C GLN A 81 -6.01 28.04 -14.68
N LYS A 82 -7.21 28.32 -14.12
CA LYS A 82 -7.75 27.68 -12.91
C LYS A 82 -8.35 26.28 -13.14
N TRP A 83 -8.49 25.88 -14.40
CA TRP A 83 -8.95 24.54 -14.78
C TRP A 83 -7.82 23.66 -15.34
N SER A 84 -6.58 24.16 -15.30
CA SER A 84 -5.42 23.32 -15.58
C SER A 84 -5.35 22.16 -14.58
N LEU A 85 -4.85 21.00 -15.01
CA LEU A 85 -4.64 19.82 -14.15
C LEU A 85 -3.87 20.16 -12.86
N LYS A 86 -2.85 21.03 -12.98
CA LYS A 86 -2.04 21.51 -11.86
C LYS A 86 -2.86 22.34 -10.85
N SER A 87 -3.80 23.15 -11.34
CA SER A 87 -4.64 23.97 -10.46
C SER A 87 -5.82 23.20 -9.82
N THR A 88 -6.30 22.14 -10.47
CA THR A 88 -7.45 21.34 -10.03
C THR A 88 -7.04 20.26 -9.04
N PHE A 89 -5.94 19.57 -9.34
CA PHE A 89 -5.37 18.49 -8.53
C PHE A 89 -4.14 18.91 -7.71
N GLY A 90 -3.72 20.17 -7.85
CA GLY A 90 -2.59 20.71 -7.08
C GLY A 90 -1.22 20.29 -7.62
N ASP A 91 -0.21 20.63 -6.84
CA ASP A 91 1.16 20.17 -7.03
C ASP A 91 1.37 18.76 -6.47
N ARG A 92 2.51 18.16 -6.82
CA ARG A 92 2.91 16.83 -6.32
C ARG A 92 2.78 16.76 -4.80
N ASN A 93 1.94 15.86 -4.31
CA ASN A 93 1.75 15.64 -2.88
C ASN A 93 2.91 14.82 -2.29
N GLU A 94 3.74 15.45 -1.47
CA GLU A 94 4.87 14.80 -0.78
C GLU A 94 4.46 13.77 0.27
N LYS A 95 3.20 13.81 0.73
CA LYS A 95 2.66 12.85 1.71
C LYS A 95 2.17 11.57 1.05
N THR A 96 2.00 11.57 -0.26
CA THR A 96 1.48 10.43 -1.00
C THR A 96 2.63 9.55 -1.47
N LEU A 97 2.68 8.33 -0.94
CA LEU A 97 3.70 7.35 -1.29
C LEU A 97 3.16 6.43 -2.39
N GLY A 98 3.68 6.58 -3.60
CA GLY A 98 3.42 5.65 -4.70
C GLY A 98 4.47 4.55 -4.73
N PHE A 99 4.04 3.30 -4.87
CA PHE A 99 4.93 2.17 -5.15
C PHE A 99 4.74 1.74 -6.59
N LEU A 100 5.85 1.49 -7.28
CA LEU A 100 5.84 0.83 -8.56
C LEU A 100 6.44 -0.56 -8.36
N LEU A 101 5.63 -1.59 -8.59
CA LEU A 101 6.05 -2.98 -8.52
C LEU A 101 6.28 -3.46 -9.95
N TYR A 102 7.32 -4.26 -10.14
CA TYR A 102 7.59 -4.96 -11.40
C TYR A 102 8.20 -6.31 -11.06
N ASP A 103 7.95 -7.31 -11.91
CA ASP A 103 8.67 -8.57 -11.83
C ASP A 103 9.91 -8.58 -12.76
N ASN A 104 10.90 -9.40 -12.41
CA ASN A 104 12.13 -9.55 -13.19
C ASN A 104 11.89 -10.18 -14.57
N THR A 105 10.75 -10.83 -14.78
CA THR A 105 10.37 -11.44 -16.06
C THR A 105 9.55 -10.51 -16.96
N GLU A 106 9.04 -9.39 -16.43
CA GLU A 106 8.22 -8.44 -17.18
C GLU A 106 9.09 -7.51 -18.03
N MET A 107 8.68 -7.31 -19.29
CA MET A 107 9.28 -6.37 -20.25
C MET A 107 8.52 -5.03 -20.29
N GLU A 108 8.02 -4.56 -19.15
CA GLU A 108 7.20 -3.34 -19.12
C GLU A 108 8.02 -2.05 -19.08
N ILE A 109 7.44 -0.97 -19.62
CA ILE A 109 7.94 0.42 -19.54
C ILE A 109 8.23 0.85 -18.09
N MET A 110 7.48 0.28 -17.13
CA MET A 110 7.65 0.55 -15.71
C MET A 110 8.99 0.05 -15.17
N ARG A 111 9.43 -1.15 -15.60
CA ARG A 111 10.76 -1.67 -15.28
C ARG A 111 11.85 -0.75 -15.83
N TYR A 112 11.76 -0.38 -17.10
CA TYR A 112 12.71 0.57 -17.71
C TYR A 112 12.81 1.88 -16.92
N SER A 113 11.67 2.41 -16.47
CA SER A 113 11.60 3.65 -15.68
C SER A 113 12.24 3.52 -14.29
N LEU A 114 12.21 2.33 -13.68
CA LEU A 114 12.84 2.04 -12.38
C LEU A 114 14.32 1.69 -12.51
N GLU A 115 14.72 1.00 -13.56
CA GLU A 115 16.13 0.65 -13.82
C GLU A 115 16.99 1.92 -13.97
N ARG A 116 16.42 3.03 -14.46
CA ARG A 116 17.08 4.34 -14.45
C ARG A 116 17.43 4.88 -13.07
N ARG A 117 16.85 4.32 -12.00
CA ARG A 117 17.13 4.66 -10.59
C ARG A 117 18.12 3.70 -9.95
N VAL A 118 18.64 2.71 -10.68
CA VAL A 118 19.76 1.89 -10.22
C VAL A 118 20.94 2.83 -9.94
N ASN A 119 21.49 2.75 -8.74
CA ASN A 119 22.49 3.68 -8.17
C ASN A 119 21.97 5.07 -7.73
N ALA A 120 20.66 5.29 -7.66
CA ALA A 120 20.13 6.50 -7.04
C ALA A 120 20.53 6.57 -5.56
N VAL A 121 20.87 7.77 -5.11
CA VAL A 121 21.18 8.04 -3.70
C VAL A 121 19.95 7.69 -2.88
N MET A 122 20.10 6.72 -1.98
CA MET A 122 19.03 6.37 -1.05
C MET A 122 18.74 7.56 -0.14
N PRO A 123 17.47 7.86 0.14
CA PRO A 123 17.14 8.92 1.08
C PRO A 123 17.70 8.59 2.46
N ASP A 124 18.11 9.62 3.19
CA ASP A 124 18.59 9.47 4.56
C ASP A 124 17.54 8.78 5.41
N ARG A 125 17.99 7.82 6.23
CA ARG A 125 17.10 7.16 7.17
C ARG A 125 16.56 8.22 8.14
N PRO A 126 15.25 8.18 8.47
CA PRO A 126 14.70 9.10 9.43
C PRO A 126 15.44 9.00 10.76
N THR A 127 15.96 10.14 11.23
CA THR A 127 16.77 10.23 12.46
C THR A 127 15.95 9.98 13.73
N ARG A 128 14.62 10.11 13.64
CA ARG A 128 13.69 9.95 14.77
C ARG A 128 12.91 8.66 14.65
N GLU A 129 12.80 7.97 15.78
CA GLU A 129 11.98 6.77 15.89
C GLU A 129 10.49 7.09 15.75
N THR A 130 9.85 6.51 14.73
CA THR A 130 8.41 6.64 14.53
C THR A 130 7.63 5.75 15.51
N LYS A 131 6.35 6.07 15.76
CA LYS A 131 5.46 5.23 16.59
C LYS A 131 5.43 3.78 16.08
N LEU A 132 5.33 3.60 14.76
CA LEU A 132 5.34 2.28 14.11
C LEU A 132 6.67 1.54 14.30
N PHE A 133 7.80 2.26 14.24
CA PHE A 133 9.11 1.67 14.50
C PHE A 133 9.21 1.12 15.92
N LYS A 134 8.74 1.88 16.93
CA LYS A 134 8.72 1.45 18.33
C LYS A 134 7.86 0.21 18.54
N VAL A 135 6.67 0.15 17.93
CA VAL A 135 5.79 -1.03 17.97
C VAL A 135 6.49 -2.26 17.39
N LYS A 136 7.17 -2.10 16.23
CA LYS A 136 7.92 -3.18 15.58
C LYS A 136 9.12 -3.64 16.42
N GLN A 137 9.83 -2.71 17.06
CA GLN A 137 10.92 -2.97 18.01
C GLN A 137 10.43 -3.79 19.21
N ASN A 138 9.35 -3.35 19.86
CA ASN A 138 8.76 -4.04 21.01
C ASN A 138 8.32 -5.46 20.64
N GLY A 139 7.70 -5.64 19.47
CA GLY A 139 7.32 -6.97 18.98
C GLY A 139 8.52 -7.88 18.70
N LYS A 140 9.65 -7.34 18.22
CA LYS A 140 10.90 -8.11 18.10
C LYS A 140 11.46 -8.49 19.46
N ASN A 141 11.55 -7.54 20.39
CA ASN A 141 12.09 -7.77 21.73
C ASN A 141 11.26 -8.80 22.50
N TYR A 142 9.93 -8.75 22.39
CA TYR A 142 9.04 -9.76 22.95
C TYR A 142 9.31 -11.16 22.37
N LYS A 143 9.45 -11.29 21.05
CA LYS A 143 9.79 -12.58 20.41
C LYS A 143 11.16 -13.10 20.85
N THR A 144 12.14 -12.22 21.03
CA THR A 144 13.48 -12.59 21.52
C THR A 144 13.40 -13.09 22.96
N SER A 145 12.73 -12.35 23.85
CA SER A 145 12.53 -12.76 25.24
C SER A 145 11.76 -14.08 25.36
N LEU A 146 10.74 -14.29 24.54
CA LEU A 146 9.99 -15.54 24.51
C LEU A 146 10.90 -16.73 24.13
N LYS A 147 11.78 -16.55 23.13
CA LYS A 147 12.74 -17.57 22.73
C LYS A 147 13.74 -17.89 23.85
N GLU A 148 14.25 -16.87 24.54
CA GLU A 148 15.16 -17.04 25.67
C GLU A 148 14.50 -17.81 26.82
N ASN A 149 13.27 -17.44 27.19
CA ASN A 149 12.50 -18.12 28.23
C ASN A 149 12.26 -19.60 27.90
N ILE A 150 11.90 -19.91 26.64
CA ILE A 150 11.72 -21.31 26.20
C ILE A 150 13.04 -22.08 26.30
N LEU A 151 14.16 -21.49 25.89
CA LEU A 151 15.47 -22.12 26.01
C LEU A 151 15.87 -22.38 27.47
N ASP A 152 15.52 -21.48 28.38
CA ASP A 152 15.80 -21.66 29.81
C ASP A 152 14.98 -22.79 30.43
N VAL A 153 13.69 -22.90 30.10
CA VAL A 153 12.86 -24.03 30.54
C VAL A 153 13.42 -25.36 30.02
N LEU A 154 13.83 -25.41 28.74
CA LEU A 154 14.44 -26.62 28.17
C LEU A 154 15.77 -26.98 28.85
N ARG A 155 16.58 -25.98 29.23
CA ARG A 155 17.81 -26.20 30.02
C ARG A 155 17.49 -26.80 31.39
N GLN A 156 16.53 -26.23 32.11
CA GLN A 156 16.13 -26.74 33.44
C GLN A 156 15.62 -28.19 33.37
N GLN A 157 14.79 -28.53 32.37
CA GLN A 157 14.33 -29.91 32.19
C GLN A 157 15.49 -30.88 31.93
N LYS A 158 16.47 -30.47 31.12
CA LYS A 158 17.65 -31.28 30.83
C LYS A 158 18.50 -31.52 32.08
N ASP A 159 18.65 -30.51 32.94
CA ASP A 159 19.41 -30.65 34.19
C ASP A 159 18.68 -31.52 35.22
N LEU A 160 17.34 -31.41 35.31
CA LEU A 160 16.53 -32.32 36.12
C LEU A 160 16.66 -33.78 35.68
N LEU A 161 16.62 -34.04 34.36
CA LEU A 161 16.83 -35.39 33.82
C LEU A 161 18.23 -35.94 34.15
N ARG A 162 19.27 -35.09 34.10
CA ARG A 162 20.62 -35.49 34.52
C ARG A 162 20.70 -35.82 36.01
N LEU A 163 20.05 -35.03 36.86
CA LEU A 163 19.96 -35.28 38.30
C LEU A 163 19.22 -36.59 38.60
N PHE A 164 18.08 -36.82 37.96
CA PHE A 164 17.32 -38.07 38.11
C PHE A 164 18.13 -39.29 37.69
N THR A 165 18.76 -39.25 36.52
CA THR A 165 19.58 -40.37 36.03
C THR A 165 20.80 -40.63 36.93
N SER A 166 21.48 -39.58 37.41
CA SER A 166 22.57 -39.70 38.38
C SER A 166 22.10 -40.33 39.70
N THR A 167 20.92 -39.93 40.19
CA THR A 167 20.34 -40.44 41.44
C THR A 167 19.97 -41.92 41.31
N ILE A 168 19.30 -42.31 40.23
CA ILE A 168 18.96 -43.71 39.93
C ILE A 168 20.24 -44.55 39.84
N TYR A 169 21.28 -44.03 39.15
CA TYR A 169 22.56 -44.73 39.03
C TYR A 169 23.24 -44.93 40.39
N LYS A 170 23.25 -43.90 41.25
CA LYS A 170 23.79 -44.00 42.62
C LYS A 170 23.02 -44.99 43.48
N MET A 171 21.68 -44.99 43.41
CA MET A 171 20.85 -45.98 44.13
C MET A 171 21.14 -47.40 43.67
N ARG A 172 21.30 -47.64 42.36
CA ARG A 172 21.66 -48.96 41.83
C ARG A 172 23.02 -49.45 42.34
N LEU A 173 24.02 -48.58 42.37
CA LEU A 173 25.36 -48.89 42.90
C LEU A 173 25.35 -49.20 44.40
N SER A 174 24.54 -48.51 45.19
CA SER A 174 24.42 -48.82 46.63
C SER A 174 23.74 -50.17 46.87
N PHE A 175 22.74 -50.55 46.07
CA PHE A 175 22.12 -51.88 46.17
C PHE A 175 23.08 -53.02 45.82
N GLN A 176 23.96 -52.84 44.83
CA GLN A 176 24.97 -53.85 44.48
C GLN A 176 26.07 -54.03 45.53
N LYS A 177 26.29 -53.07 46.43
CA LYS A 177 27.26 -53.18 47.53
C LYS A 177 26.69 -53.85 48.78
N MET A 178 25.37 -54.09 48.84
CA MET A 178 24.69 -54.72 49.96
C MET A 178 24.39 -56.21 49.74
N SER A 179 24.71 -56.77 48.56
CA SER A 179 24.75 -58.22 48.31
C SER A 179 26.19 -58.71 48.29
#